data_AF-A0A4Y8WL78-F1
#
_entry.id   AF-A0A4Y8WL78-F1
#
_cell.length_a   1.000
_cell.length_b   1.000
_cell.length_c   1.000
_cell.angle_alpha   90.00
_cell.angle_beta   90.00
_cell.angle_gamma   90.00
#
_symmetry.space_group_name_H-M   'P 1'
#
loop_
_entity.id
_entity.type
_entity.pdbx_description
1 polymer ?
#
loop_
_entity_poly.entity_id
_entity_poly.type
_entity_poly.pdbx_seq_one_letter_code
_entity_poly.pdbx_strand_id
1 'polypeptide(L)' 'RLGVSWDVVKDIHMTYLKRHYSKPSLQGVQCIGIDEFAVRKGHVYKTIVVDLISGRILHVGDGKGADALTKFWKR' A
#
# COMPACT_ATOMS: atom_id res chain seq x y z
N ARG A 1 12.09 30.85 11.08
CA ARG A 1 11.83 29.84 10.01
C ARG A 1 12.74 28.64 10.32
N LEU A 2 12.22 27.41 10.41
CA LEU A 2 12.95 26.25 10.95
C LEU A 2 14.13 25.75 10.09
N GLY A 3 14.40 26.33 8.90
CA GLY A 3 15.57 25.99 8.09
C GLY A 3 15.56 24.61 7.43
N VAL A 4 14.43 23.91 7.47
CA VAL A 4 14.30 22.53 6.96
C VAL A 4 13.70 22.53 5.55
N SER A 5 14.27 21.74 4.63
CA SER A 5 13.73 21.54 3.29
C SER A 5 12.52 20.59 3.28
N TRP A 6 11.71 20.66 2.23
CA TRP A 6 10.57 19.77 2.05
C TRP A 6 10.98 18.28 1.98
N ASP A 7 12.12 17.97 1.37
CA ASP A 7 12.61 16.61 1.23
C ASP A 7 12.90 15.96 2.59
N VAL A 8 13.49 16.72 3.53
CA VAL A 8 13.73 16.22 4.89
C VAL A 8 12.42 15.89 5.60
N VAL A 9 11.41 16.76 5.47
CA VAL A 9 10.08 16.51 6.06
C VAL A 9 9.46 15.25 5.46
N LYS A 10 9.55 15.09 4.14
CA LYS A 10 9.02 13.93 3.42
C LYS A 10 9.72 12.64 3.84
N ASP A 11 11.05 12.65 4.00
CA ASP A 11 11.82 11.48 4.39
C ASP A 11 11.52 11.02 5.83
N ILE A 12 11.31 11.97 6.74
CA ILE A 12 10.86 11.67 8.11
C ILE A 12 9.50 10.96 8.07
N HIS A 13 8.54 11.49 7.33
CA HIS A 13 7.23 10.86 7.17
C HIS A 13 7.31 9.49 6.52
N MET A 14 8.10 9.34 5.44
CA MET A 14 8.28 8.04 4.78
C MET A 14 8.88 7.00 5.72
N THR A 15 9.85 7.40 6.53
CA THR A 15 10.51 6.52 7.51
C THR A 15 9.52 6.10 8.61
N TYR A 16 8.75 7.04 9.14
CA TYR A 16 7.70 6.75 10.12
C TYR A 16 6.68 5.74 9.56
N LEU A 17 6.15 5.99 8.35
CA LEU A 17 5.16 5.13 7.72
C LEU A 17 5.71 3.73 7.45
N LYS A 18 6.95 3.61 6.95
CA LYS A 18 7.60 2.31 6.73
C LYS A 18 7.73 1.51 8.02
N ARG A 19 8.12 2.15 9.12
CA ARG A 19 8.27 1.47 10.42
C ARG A 19 6.95 0.93 10.95
N HIS A 20 5.85 1.67 10.79
CA HIS A 20 4.57 1.31 11.38
C HIS A 20 3.67 0.44 10.47
N TYR A 21 3.83 0.53 9.14
CA TYR A 21 2.88 -0.07 8.18
C TYR A 21 3.49 -1.00 7.13
N SER A 22 4.81 -1.28 7.16
CA SER A 22 5.45 -2.10 6.12
C SER A 22 4.98 -3.55 6.03
N LYS A 23 4.44 -4.11 7.12
CA LYS A 23 4.01 -5.52 7.18
C LYS A 23 2.68 -5.63 7.92
N PRO A 24 1.54 -5.33 7.25
CA PRO A 24 0.23 -5.59 7.85
C PRO A 24 0.08 -7.09 8.12
N SER A 25 -0.44 -7.41 9.31
CA SER A 25 -0.83 -8.76 9.71
C SER A 25 -2.17 -9.11 9.06
N LEU A 26 -2.36 -10.39 8.71
CA LEU A 26 -3.63 -10.94 8.22
C LEU A 26 -4.45 -11.57 9.35
N GLN A 27 -3.95 -11.54 10.59
CA GLN A 27 -4.64 -12.12 11.73
C GLN A 27 -6.00 -11.43 11.93
N GLY A 28 -7.07 -12.23 11.91
CA GLY A 28 -8.44 -11.75 12.12
C GLY A 28 -9.12 -11.18 10.87
N VAL A 29 -8.47 -11.17 9.71
CA VAL A 29 -9.11 -10.77 8.44
C VAL A 29 -10.12 -11.83 8.03
N GLN A 30 -11.38 -11.43 7.81
CA GLN A 30 -12.47 -12.34 7.45
C GLN A 30 -12.91 -12.22 5.98
N CYS A 31 -12.89 -11.00 5.44
CA CYS A 31 -13.19 -10.76 4.04
C CYS A 31 -12.25 -9.71 3.45
N ILE A 32 -11.77 -10.00 2.24
CA ILE A 32 -10.88 -9.11 1.49
C ILE A 32 -11.58 -8.57 0.25
N GLY A 33 -11.26 -7.33 -0.09
CA GLY A 33 -11.60 -6.67 -1.33
C GLY A 33 -10.35 -6.50 -2.17
N ILE A 34 -10.49 -6.65 -3.49
CA ILE A 34 -9.41 -6.41 -4.44
C ILE A 34 -9.89 -5.34 -5.39
N ASP A 35 -9.08 -4.31 -5.59
CA ASP A 35 -9.39 -3.20 -6.48
C ASP A 35 -8.15 -2.75 -7.26
N GLU A 36 -8.37 -2.11 -8.40
CA GLU A 36 -7.33 -1.63 -9.31
C GLU A 36 -7.57 -0.17 -9.69
N PHE A 37 -6.56 0.68 -9.51
CA PHE A 37 -6.67 2.10 -9.86
C PHE A 37 -5.39 2.66 -10.50
N ALA A 38 -5.57 3.68 -11.34
CA ALA A 38 -4.46 4.38 -11.98
C ALA A 38 -3.88 5.43 -11.04
N VAL A 39 -2.57 5.33 -10.73
CA VAL A 39 -1.87 6.28 -9.84
C VAL A 39 -1.35 7.52 -10.56
N ARG A 40 -1.21 7.47 -11.89
CA ARG A 40 -0.87 8.62 -12.73
C ARG A 40 -1.38 8.42 -14.15
N LYS A 41 -1.46 9.51 -14.93
CA LYS A 41 -1.72 9.47 -16.36
C LYS A 41 -0.72 8.55 -17.07
N GLY A 42 -1.16 7.86 -18.13
CA GLY A 42 -0.35 6.90 -18.87
C GLY A 42 -0.39 5.47 -18.31
N HIS A 43 -1.53 5.04 -17.78
CA HIS A 43 -1.80 3.62 -17.46
C HIS A 43 -0.85 2.97 -16.44
N VAL A 44 -0.40 3.74 -15.44
CA VAL A 44 0.31 3.15 -14.30
C VAL A 44 -0.72 2.74 -13.26
N TYR A 45 -0.99 1.45 -13.20
CA TYR A 45 -1.96 0.85 -12.29
C TYR A 45 -1.30 0.32 -11.02
N LYS A 46 -2.09 0.29 -9.96
CA LYS A 46 -1.82 -0.45 -8.73
C LYS A 46 -3.02 -1.33 -8.44
N THR A 47 -2.75 -2.55 -7.98
CA THR A 47 -3.76 -3.43 -7.39
C THR A 47 -3.63 -3.35 -5.87
N ILE A 48 -4.72 -3.16 -5.15
CA ILE A 48 -4.73 -3.19 -3.69
C ILE A 48 -5.54 -4.38 -3.19
N VAL A 49 -5.13 -4.92 -2.04
CA VAL A 49 -5.96 -5.82 -1.24
C VAL A 49 -6.30 -5.11 0.05
N VAL A 50 -7.58 -5.06 0.39
CA VAL A 50 -8.10 -4.40 1.59
C VAL A 50 -8.85 -5.38 2.46
N ASP A 51 -8.74 -5.24 3.77
CA ASP A 51 -9.72 -5.81 4.70
C ASP A 51 -11.01 -4.99 4.57
N LEU A 52 -12.10 -5.64 4.13
CA LEU A 52 -13.37 -4.93 3.91
C LEU A 52 -14.07 -4.55 5.22
N ILE A 53 -13.74 -5.18 6.36
CA ILE A 53 -14.32 -4.84 7.66
C ILE A 53 -13.61 -3.62 8.22
N SER A 54 -12.27 -3.65 8.28
CA SER A 54 -11.50 -2.59 8.93
C SER A 54 -11.06 -1.47 7.99
N GLY A 55 -11.21 -1.65 6.67
CA GLY A 55 -10.68 -0.75 5.64
C GLY A 55 -9.15 -0.71 5.54
N ARG A 56 -8.44 -1.66 6.17
CA ARG A 56 -6.96 -1.64 6.20
C ARG A 56 -6.42 -2.17 4.88
N ILE A 57 -5.44 -1.48 4.31
CA ILE A 57 -4.68 -1.99 3.16
C ILE A 57 -3.77 -3.12 3.65
N LEU A 58 -3.99 -4.31 3.11
CA LEU A 58 -3.24 -5.52 3.40
C LEU A 58 -2.09 -5.73 2.41
N HIS A 59 -2.25 -5.24 1.18
CA HIS A 59 -1.25 -5.36 0.12
C HIS A 59 -1.40 -4.28 -0.95
N VAL A 60 -0.28 -3.93 -1.57
CA VAL A 60 -0.23 -3.09 -2.77
C VAL A 60 0.68 -3.78 -3.78
N GLY A 61 0.12 -4.12 -4.93
CA GLY A 61 0.82 -4.66 -6.10
C GLY A 61 1.04 -3.60 -7.17
N ASP A 62 2.15 -3.72 -7.88
CA ASP A 62 2.41 -2.97 -9.10
C ASP A 62 1.65 -3.59 -10.27
N GLY A 63 1.00 -2.76 -11.10
CA GLY A 63 0.30 -3.23 -12.29
C GLY A 63 -1.17 -3.54 -12.04
N LYS A 64 -1.70 -4.45 -12.86
CA LYS A 64 -3.08 -4.93 -12.85
C LYS A 64 -3.10 -6.41 -13.23
N GLY A 65 -4.07 -7.16 -12.72
CA GLY A 65 -4.22 -8.59 -12.96
C GLY A 65 -3.61 -9.46 -11.87
N ALA A 66 -3.61 -10.77 -12.13
CA ALA A 66 -3.24 -11.78 -11.14
C ALA A 66 -1.76 -11.73 -10.72
N ASP A 67 -0.88 -11.27 -11.60
CA ASP A 67 0.55 -11.11 -11.35
C ASP A 67 0.83 -10.12 -10.21
N ALA A 68 0.08 -9.01 -10.14
CA ALA A 68 0.16 -8.00 -9.08
C ALA A 68 -0.16 -8.56 -7.67
N LEU A 69 -0.90 -9.68 -7.61
CA LEU A 69 -1.29 -10.37 -6.38
C LEU A 69 -0.36 -11.51 -5.99
N THR A 70 0.61 -11.90 -6.83
CA THR A 70 1.49 -13.06 -6.60
C THR A 70 2.18 -13.02 -5.23
N LYS A 71 2.65 -11.84 -4.80
CA LYS A 71 3.32 -11.67 -3.50
C LYS A 71 2.34 -11.77 -2.32
N PHE A 72 1.08 -11.41 -2.51
CA PHE A 72 0.06 -11.51 -1.48
C PHE A 72 -0.30 -12.97 -1.21
N TRP A 73 -0.46 -13.78 -2.26
CA TRP A 73 -0.84 -15.20 -2.14
C TRP A 73 0.28 -16.11 -1.63
N LYS A 74 1.55 -15.72 -1.78
CA LYS A 74 2.72 -16.50 -1.31
C LYS A 74 3.04 -16.31 0.19
N ARG A 75 2.24 -15.52 0.88
CA ARG A 75 2.56 -14.97 2.19
C ARG A 75 2.07 -15.84 3.35
#